data_AF-A0A150SFH3-F1
#
_entry.id   AF-A0A150SFH3-F1
#
_cell.length_a   1.000
_cell.length_b   1.000
_cell.length_c   1.000
_cell.angle_alpha   90.00
_cell.angle_beta   90.00
_cell.angle_gamma   90.00
#
_symmetry.space_group_name_H-M   'P 1'
#
loop_
_entity.id
_entity.type
_entity.pdbx_description
1 polymer ?
#
loop_
_entity_poly.entity_id
_entity_poly.type
_entity_poly.pdbx_seq_one_letter_code
_entity_poly.pdbx_strand_id
1 'polypeptide(L)'
;MELKFQVQTKIQKPVHEVFDAVYNPKKLSGYFTTAGASGPLDEGTTVMWGFADFDGGKPFPVSVKRVVADKLIVFEWAAAETDDSSGKPVKELPYNTTVEMHFEALGPSSTLIRIAESGWKESEKALQASYGNCQGWMHMSLCLKAYLEHGINLREGSF
;
A
#
# COMPACT_ATOMS: atom_id res chain seq x y z
N MET A 1 -3.69 -13.84 19.73
CA MET A 1 -3.35 -12.41 19.63
C MET A 1 -3.40 -12.01 18.17
N GLU A 2 -4.27 -11.07 17.80
CA GLU A 2 -4.38 -10.64 16.41
C GLU A 2 -3.17 -9.79 16.00
N LEU A 3 -2.40 -10.26 15.02
CA LEU A 3 -1.28 -9.51 14.45
C LEU A 3 -1.83 -8.48 13.44
N LYS A 4 -1.63 -7.19 13.77
CA LYS A 4 -2.05 -6.05 12.95
C LYS A 4 -1.22 -4.82 13.29
N PHE A 5 -1.19 -3.86 12.38
CA PHE A 5 -0.56 -2.55 12.62
C PHE A 5 -1.35 -1.43 11.95
N GLN A 6 -1.01 -0.19 12.33
CA GLN A 6 -1.48 1.01 11.68
C GLN A 6 -0.36 2.04 11.61
N VAL A 7 -0.20 2.66 10.44
CA VAL A 7 0.65 3.83 10.23
C VAL A 7 -0.21 5.02 9.83
N GLN A 8 0.28 6.24 10.05
CA GLN A 8 -0.46 7.45 9.69
C GLN A 8 0.47 8.59 9.26
N THR A 9 0.02 9.42 8.33
CA THR A 9 0.77 10.58 7.82
C THR A 9 -0.17 11.74 7.54
N LYS A 10 0.25 12.96 7.89
CA LYS A 10 -0.45 14.20 7.49
C LYS A 10 0.12 14.73 6.19
N ILE A 11 -0.77 15.02 5.25
CA ILE A 11 -0.45 15.56 3.93
C ILE A 11 -1.15 16.91 3.77
N GLN A 12 -0.41 17.94 3.40
CA GLN A 12 -0.84 19.32 3.25
C GLN A 12 -1.53 19.57 1.90
N LYS A 13 -2.48 18.68 1.58
CA LYS A 13 -3.33 18.74 0.37
C LYS A 13 -4.78 18.41 0.71
N PRO A 14 -5.74 18.88 -0.10
CA PRO A 14 -7.16 18.52 0.03
C PRO A 14 -7.35 17.00 -0.07
N VAL A 15 -8.35 16.47 0.65
CA VAL A 15 -8.60 15.02 0.74
C VAL A 15 -8.79 14.36 -0.61
N HIS A 16 -9.47 15.05 -1.54
CA HIS A 16 -9.69 14.57 -2.90
C HIS A 16 -8.39 14.34 -3.67
N GLU A 17 -7.40 15.23 -3.52
CA GLU A 17 -6.10 15.08 -4.18
C GLU A 17 -5.30 13.91 -3.60
N VAL A 18 -5.37 13.72 -2.28
CA VAL A 18 -4.72 12.61 -1.57
C VAL A 18 -5.36 11.27 -1.94
N PHE A 19 -6.69 11.21 -1.97
CA PHE A 19 -7.43 10.03 -2.39
C PHE A 19 -7.14 9.66 -3.85
N ASP A 20 -7.22 10.62 -4.78
CA ASP A 20 -6.96 10.38 -6.20
C ASP A 20 -5.50 9.93 -6.44
N ALA A 21 -4.54 10.39 -5.64
CA ALA A 21 -3.16 9.92 -5.74
C ALA A 21 -2.96 8.44 -5.39
N VAL A 22 -3.85 7.86 -4.57
CA VAL A 22 -3.86 6.43 -4.25
C VAL A 22 -4.73 5.65 -5.24
N TYR A 23 -5.90 6.19 -5.59
CA TYR A 23 -6.88 5.54 -6.47
C TYR A 23 -6.44 5.49 -7.94
N ASN A 24 -5.78 6.53 -8.46
CA ASN A 24 -5.43 6.65 -9.87
C ASN A 24 -4.08 5.97 -10.19
N PRO A 25 -4.04 5.01 -11.12
CA PRO A 25 -2.83 4.21 -11.38
C PRO A 25 -1.67 5.04 -11.91
N LYS A 26 -1.96 6.13 -12.65
CA LYS A 26 -0.93 7.03 -13.20
C LYS A 26 -0.23 7.81 -12.09
N LYS A 27 -0.98 8.24 -11.07
CA LYS A 27 -0.42 8.95 -9.90
C LYS A 27 0.28 7.98 -8.96
N LEU A 28 -0.34 6.84 -8.67
CA LEU A 28 0.22 5.80 -7.82
C LEU A 28 1.60 5.32 -8.30
N SER A 29 1.77 5.16 -9.62
CA SER A 29 3.06 4.78 -10.22
C SER A 29 4.13 5.87 -10.14
N GLY A 30 3.76 7.11 -9.82
CA GLY A 30 4.69 8.21 -9.63
C GLY A 30 5.43 8.21 -8.30
N TYR A 31 5.01 7.39 -7.33
CA TYR A 31 5.64 7.33 -5.99
C TYR A 31 5.61 5.96 -5.32
N PHE A 32 4.99 4.94 -5.92
CA PHE A 32 4.84 3.62 -5.29
C PHE A 32 5.08 2.44 -6.23
N THR A 33 4.20 2.22 -7.22
CA THR A 33 4.29 1.06 -8.13
C THR A 33 5.30 1.31 -9.24
N THR A 34 6.57 1.00 -8.97
CA THR A 34 7.74 1.32 -9.84
C THR A 34 7.70 0.65 -11.22
N ALA A 35 6.95 -0.45 -11.39
CA ALA A 35 6.70 -1.07 -12.69
C ALA A 35 5.23 -0.90 -13.17
N GLY A 36 4.50 0.05 -12.57
CA GLY A 36 3.14 0.42 -12.98
C GLY A 36 2.02 -0.27 -12.22
N ALA A 37 0.81 0.27 -12.38
CA ALA A 37 -0.44 -0.31 -11.91
C ALA A 37 -1.41 -0.50 -13.09
N SER A 38 -2.09 -1.64 -13.17
CA SER A 38 -2.91 -1.98 -14.35
C SER A 38 -4.22 -1.22 -14.48
N GLY A 39 -4.71 -0.59 -13.41
CA GLY A 39 -5.99 0.10 -13.40
C GLY A 39 -6.26 0.86 -12.10
N PRO A 40 -7.32 1.69 -12.08
CA PRO A 40 -7.79 2.34 -10.86
C PRO A 40 -8.31 1.31 -9.86
N LEU A 41 -8.31 1.70 -8.59
CA LEU A 41 -8.81 0.86 -7.51
C LEU A 41 -10.35 0.90 -7.48
N ASP A 42 -10.99 0.34 -8.50
CA ASP A 42 -12.45 0.23 -8.58
C ASP A 42 -12.94 -0.94 -7.73
N GLU A 43 -14.04 -0.72 -6.99
CA GLU A 43 -14.62 -1.73 -6.11
C GLU A 43 -14.99 -3.02 -6.87
N GLY A 44 -14.62 -4.18 -6.32
CA GLY A 44 -14.88 -5.49 -6.93
C GLY A 44 -13.91 -5.92 -8.02
N THR A 45 -12.91 -5.08 -8.36
CA THR A 45 -11.90 -5.40 -9.36
C THR A 45 -10.64 -6.02 -8.74
N THR A 46 -9.83 -6.67 -9.58
CA THR A 46 -8.46 -7.04 -9.23
C THR A 46 -7.51 -6.27 -10.13
N VAL A 47 -6.63 -5.47 -9.54
CA VAL A 47 -5.56 -4.76 -10.25
C VAL A 47 -4.22 -5.42 -10.02
N MET A 48 -3.28 -5.19 -10.93
CA MET A 48 -1.92 -5.72 -10.87
C MET A 48 -0.97 -4.58 -10.54
N TRP A 49 -0.20 -4.71 -9.47
CA TRP A 49 0.83 -3.75 -9.04
C TRP A 49 2.22 -4.30 -9.31
N GLY A 50 3.00 -3.63 -10.14
CA GLY A 50 4.36 -3.99 -10.48
C GLY A 50 5.38 -3.19 -9.66
N PHE A 51 6.45 -3.88 -9.23
CA PHE A 51 7.60 -3.30 -8.55
C PHE A 51 8.89 -3.73 -9.25
N ALA A 52 9.52 -2.84 -10.01
CA ALA A 52 10.71 -3.15 -10.82
C ALA A 52 11.91 -3.64 -9.99
N ASP A 53 11.97 -3.18 -8.75
CA ASP A 53 13.00 -3.45 -7.76
C ASP A 53 12.68 -4.67 -6.87
N PHE A 54 11.60 -5.40 -7.17
CA PHE A 54 11.19 -6.58 -6.42
C PHE A 54 10.79 -7.74 -7.32
N ASP A 55 11.23 -8.96 -6.97
CA ASP A 55 10.96 -10.23 -7.69
C ASP A 55 11.05 -10.14 -9.23
N GLY A 56 12.02 -9.38 -9.74
CA GLY A 56 12.25 -9.21 -11.18
C GLY A 56 11.11 -8.48 -11.92
N GLY A 57 10.35 -7.62 -11.23
CA GLY A 57 9.29 -6.82 -11.85
C GLY A 57 7.96 -7.55 -12.02
N LYS A 58 7.81 -8.75 -11.45
CA LYS A 58 6.54 -9.49 -11.54
C LYS A 58 5.44 -8.75 -10.77
N PRO A 59 4.26 -8.55 -11.38
CA PRO A 59 3.20 -7.81 -10.73
C PRO A 59 2.40 -8.67 -9.75
N PHE A 60 1.93 -8.04 -8.68
CA PHE A 60 1.14 -8.65 -7.61
C PHE A 60 -0.34 -8.35 -7.80
N PRO A 61 -1.24 -9.34 -7.64
CA PRO A 61 -2.67 -9.11 -7.67
C PRO A 61 -3.14 -8.41 -6.39
N VAL A 62 -3.98 -7.39 -6.56
CA VAL A 62 -4.61 -6.61 -5.49
C VAL A 62 -6.13 -6.66 -5.70
N SER A 63 -6.83 -7.35 -4.82
CA SER A 63 -8.29 -7.51 -4.87
C SER A 63 -8.97 -6.37 -4.13
N VAL A 64 -9.57 -5.44 -4.87
CA VAL A 64 -10.24 -4.27 -4.31
C VAL A 64 -11.61 -4.67 -3.76
N LYS A 65 -11.79 -4.51 -2.45
CA LYS A 65 -13.01 -4.95 -1.75
C LYS A 65 -14.03 -3.87 -1.57
N ARG A 66 -13.59 -2.65 -1.26
CA ARG A 66 -14.49 -1.54 -0.97
C ARG A 66 -13.84 -0.20 -1.26
N VAL A 67 -14.58 0.70 -1.89
CA VAL A 67 -14.10 2.06 -2.19
C VAL A 67 -15.19 3.06 -1.86
N VAL A 68 -14.88 4.00 -0.98
CA VAL A 68 -15.74 5.15 -0.70
C VAL A 68 -14.93 6.40 -1.03
N ALA A 69 -15.34 7.10 -2.09
CA ALA A 69 -14.64 8.28 -2.58
C ALA A 69 -14.27 9.25 -1.45
N ASP A 70 -13.01 9.69 -1.45
CA ASP A 70 -12.40 10.62 -0.49
C ASP A 70 -12.45 10.16 0.99
N LYS A 71 -12.72 8.87 1.26
CA LYS A 71 -12.89 8.36 2.63
C LYS A 71 -12.18 7.04 2.90
N LEU A 72 -12.33 6.06 2.02
CA LEU A 72 -11.90 4.69 2.28
C LEU A 72 -11.51 3.96 1.01
N ILE A 73 -10.40 3.22 1.08
CA ILE A 73 -10.05 2.16 0.13
C ILE A 73 -9.71 0.91 0.95
N VAL A 74 -10.34 -0.22 0.63
CA VAL A 74 -10.06 -1.53 1.22
C VAL A 74 -9.68 -2.50 0.12
N PHE A 75 -8.56 -3.19 0.28
CA PHE A 75 -8.15 -4.26 -0.62
C PHE A 75 -7.48 -5.40 0.13
N GLU A 76 -7.39 -6.54 -0.55
CA GLU A 76 -6.64 -7.71 -0.11
C GLU A 76 -5.50 -8.00 -1.06
N TRP A 77 -4.38 -8.44 -0.52
CA TRP A 77 -3.23 -8.91 -1.29
C TRP A 77 -2.47 -10.00 -0.52
N ALA A 78 -1.63 -10.77 -1.23
CA ALA A 78 -0.94 -11.89 -0.64
C ALA A 78 -0.03 -11.45 0.51
N ALA A 79 -0.06 -12.19 1.63
CA ALA A 79 0.92 -11.97 2.69
C ALA A 79 2.35 -12.22 2.16
N ALA A 80 3.33 -11.51 2.72
CA ALA A 80 4.72 -11.55 2.26
C ALA A 80 5.64 -12.33 3.21
N GLU A 81 5.19 -13.48 3.75
CA GLU A 81 6.06 -14.37 4.54
C GLU A 81 7.21 -14.91 3.68
N THR A 82 8.35 -15.19 4.31
CA THR A 82 9.53 -15.75 3.63
C THR A 82 9.53 -17.27 3.65
N ASP A 83 10.09 -17.87 2.60
CA ASP A 83 10.37 -19.30 2.53
C ASP A 83 11.60 -19.63 3.39
N ASP A 84 11.49 -20.71 4.18
CA ASP A 84 12.53 -21.18 5.11
C ASP A 84 13.83 -21.56 4.40
N SER A 85 13.75 -22.02 3.16
CA SER A 85 14.91 -22.55 2.44
C SER A 85 15.71 -21.48 1.71
N SER A 86 15.06 -20.37 1.34
CA SER A 86 15.65 -19.34 0.47
C SER A 86 15.71 -17.95 1.09
N GLY A 87 14.98 -17.70 2.18
CA GLY A 87 14.82 -16.36 2.76
C GLY A 87 14.10 -15.38 1.84
N LYS A 88 13.54 -15.86 0.72
CA LYS A 88 12.84 -15.05 -0.27
C LYS A 88 11.33 -15.05 0.03
N PRO A 89 10.59 -14.00 -0.37
CA PRO A 89 9.14 -13.96 -0.25
C PRO A 89 8.49 -15.20 -0.88
N VAL A 90 7.56 -15.83 -0.17
CA VAL A 90 6.74 -16.93 -0.71
C VAL A 90 5.81 -16.36 -1.76
N LYS A 91 5.89 -16.91 -2.97
CA LYS A 91 5.22 -16.39 -4.17
C LYS A 91 3.70 -16.46 -4.11
N GLU A 92 3.17 -17.47 -3.44
CA GLU A 92 1.75 -17.66 -3.20
C GLU A 92 1.58 -18.22 -1.79
N LEU A 93 1.14 -17.36 -0.87
CA LEU A 93 0.65 -17.84 0.42
C LEU A 93 -0.83 -18.18 0.28
N PRO A 94 -1.31 -19.21 1.01
CA PRO A 94 -2.70 -19.64 0.93
C PRO A 94 -3.67 -18.66 1.63
N TYR A 95 -3.27 -17.42 1.87
CA TYR A 95 -4.10 -16.39 2.48
C TYR A 95 -3.62 -14.97 2.14
N ASN A 96 -4.56 -14.03 2.19
CA ASN A 96 -4.31 -12.60 2.00
C ASN A 96 -4.40 -11.85 3.32
N THR A 97 -3.72 -10.71 3.39
CA THR A 97 -3.96 -9.68 4.40
C THR A 97 -4.93 -8.64 3.85
N THR A 98 -5.64 -7.97 4.75
CA THR A 98 -6.55 -6.87 4.41
C THR A 98 -5.90 -5.55 4.75
N VAL A 99 -5.83 -4.65 3.78
CA VAL A 99 -5.34 -3.28 3.94
C VAL A 99 -6.51 -2.31 3.87
N GLU A 100 -6.60 -1.42 4.86
CA GLU A 100 -7.57 -0.33 4.90
C GLU A 100 -6.85 1.02 4.90
N MET A 101 -7.14 1.84 3.90
CA MET A 101 -6.65 3.21 3.79
C MET A 101 -7.80 4.18 4.06
N HIS A 102 -7.74 4.85 5.21
CA HIS A 102 -8.72 5.85 5.63
C HIS A 102 -8.19 7.26 5.36
N PHE A 103 -9.05 8.09 4.79
CA PHE A 103 -8.74 9.48 4.42
C PHE A 103 -9.62 10.42 5.24
N GLU A 104 -9.00 11.23 6.09
CA GLU A 104 -9.70 12.18 6.96
C GLU A 104 -9.27 13.61 6.62
N ALA A 105 -10.21 14.43 6.15
CA ALA A 105 -9.97 15.85 5.95
C ALA A 105 -9.84 16.54 7.33
N LEU A 106 -8.68 17.15 7.59
CA LEU A 106 -8.43 17.96 8.79
C LEU A 106 -8.66 19.46 8.54
N GLY A 107 -8.89 19.84 7.29
CA GLY A 107 -9.16 21.21 6.84
C GLY A 107 -9.17 21.30 5.31
N PRO A 108 -9.26 22.52 4.73
CA PRO A 108 -9.33 22.69 3.27
C PRO A 108 -8.11 22.15 2.50
N SER A 109 -6.93 22.16 3.13
CA SER A 109 -5.66 21.75 2.52
C SER A 109 -4.84 20.85 3.45
N SER A 110 -5.49 20.03 4.27
CA SER A 110 -4.81 19.09 5.15
C SER A 110 -5.62 17.81 5.30
N THR A 111 -4.96 16.67 5.11
CA THR A 111 -5.55 15.33 5.14
C THR A 111 -4.69 14.43 6.00
N LEU A 112 -5.31 13.62 6.85
CA LEU A 112 -4.67 12.52 7.55
C LEU A 112 -5.00 11.21 6.83
N ILE A 113 -3.97 10.54 6.30
CA ILE A 113 -4.09 9.17 5.82
C ILE A 113 -3.72 8.21 6.95
N ARG A 114 -4.57 7.20 7.19
CA ARG A 114 -4.26 6.06 8.07
C ARG A 114 -4.30 4.78 7.25
N ILE A 115 -3.22 4.00 7.32
CA ILE A 115 -3.13 2.71 6.63
C ILE A 115 -3.03 1.64 7.71
N ALA A 116 -4.01 0.75 7.76
CA ALA A 116 -4.02 -0.41 8.65
C ALA A 116 -3.91 -1.69 7.83
N GLU A 117 -3.19 -2.68 8.35
CA GLU A 117 -3.14 -4.01 7.76
C GLU A 117 -3.39 -5.08 8.83
N SER A 118 -4.22 -6.06 8.48
CA SER A 118 -4.68 -7.14 9.38
C SER A 118 -4.86 -8.46 8.63
N GLY A 119 -5.24 -9.52 9.35
CA GLY A 119 -5.43 -10.87 8.78
C GLY A 119 -4.17 -11.74 8.77
N TRP A 120 -3.11 -11.31 9.45
CA TRP A 120 -1.89 -12.09 9.63
C TRP A 120 -2.12 -13.31 10.52
N LYS A 121 -1.49 -14.44 10.19
CA LYS A 121 -1.52 -15.64 11.03
C LYS A 121 -0.71 -15.43 12.32
N GLU A 122 -1.07 -16.11 13.39
CA GLU A 122 -0.31 -16.08 14.64
C GLU A 122 0.94 -16.97 14.54
N SER A 123 1.97 -16.49 13.85
CA SER A 123 3.27 -17.15 13.71
C SER A 123 4.42 -16.14 13.77
N GLU A 124 5.62 -16.58 14.14
CA GLU A 124 6.80 -15.71 14.15
C GLU A 124 7.11 -15.15 12.75
N LYS A 125 6.92 -15.95 11.70
CA LYS A 125 7.13 -15.51 10.32
C LYS A 125 6.16 -14.43 9.90
N ALA A 126 4.88 -14.61 10.20
CA ALA A 126 3.85 -13.61 9.92
C ALA A 126 4.08 -12.34 10.74
N LEU A 127 4.58 -12.45 11.98
CA LEU A 127 5.01 -11.30 12.78
C LEU A 127 6.15 -10.53 12.09
N GLN A 128 7.22 -11.21 11.68
CA GLN A 128 8.34 -10.57 10.98
C GLN A 128 7.91 -9.93 9.64
N ALA A 129 7.08 -10.63 8.86
CA ALA A 129 6.52 -10.11 7.61
C ALA A 129 5.63 -8.88 7.87
N SER A 130 4.83 -8.88 8.95
CA SER A 130 4.00 -7.73 9.31
C SER A 130 4.84 -6.50 9.67
N TYR A 131 6.01 -6.66 10.29
CA TYR A 131 6.95 -5.56 10.52
C TYR A 131 7.54 -5.02 9.21
N GLY A 132 7.88 -5.90 8.27
CA GLY A 132 8.31 -5.51 6.92
C GLY A 132 7.25 -4.70 6.19
N ASN A 133 6.00 -5.15 6.17
CA ASN A 133 4.91 -4.40 5.57
C ASN A 133 4.62 -3.09 6.30
N CYS A 134 4.72 -3.05 7.63
CA CYS A 134 4.59 -1.82 8.41
C CYS A 134 5.61 -0.76 7.95
N GLN A 135 6.87 -1.16 7.74
CA GLN A 135 7.92 -0.29 7.18
C GLN A 135 7.58 0.13 5.75
N GLY A 136 7.12 -0.80 4.91
CA GLY A 136 6.73 -0.54 3.52
C GLY A 136 5.60 0.49 3.40
N TRP A 137 4.54 0.37 4.21
CA TRP A 137 3.42 1.33 4.21
C TRP A 137 3.80 2.69 4.76
N MET A 138 4.69 2.75 5.76
CA MET A 138 5.24 4.02 6.22
C MET A 138 6.08 4.68 5.12
N HIS A 139 6.93 3.92 4.43
CA HIS A 139 7.72 4.41 3.30
C HIS A 139 6.83 4.92 2.15
N MET A 140 5.80 4.15 1.77
CA MET A 140 4.81 4.56 0.76
C MET A 140 4.12 5.87 1.15
N SER A 141 3.72 6.02 2.42
CA SER A 141 3.07 7.24 2.93
C SER A 141 3.98 8.48 2.84
N LEU A 142 5.27 8.32 3.10
CA LEU A 142 6.25 9.40 2.95
C LEU A 142 6.53 9.75 1.48
N CYS A 143 6.58 8.74 0.60
CA CYS A 143 6.69 8.95 -0.85
C CYS A 143 5.47 9.72 -1.38
N LEU A 144 4.26 9.34 -0.97
CA LEU A 144 3.01 10.05 -1.31
C LEU A 144 3.06 11.51 -0.86
N LYS A 145 3.50 11.76 0.38
CA LYS A 145 3.64 13.12 0.93
C LYS A 145 4.59 13.96 0.08
N ALA A 146 5.80 13.47 -0.20
CA ALA A 146 6.80 14.19 -0.98
C ALA A 146 6.34 14.42 -2.44
N TYR A 147 5.69 13.43 -3.03
CA TYR A 147 5.12 13.52 -4.38
C TYR A 147 4.07 14.63 -4.46
N LEU A 148 3.12 14.66 -3.53
CA LEU A 148 2.03 15.63 -3.56
C LEU A 148 2.46 17.05 -3.14
N GLU A 149 3.26 17.17 -2.09
CA GLU A 149 3.63 18.48 -1.54
C GLU A 149 4.76 19.15 -2.32
N HIS A 150 5.64 18.36 -2.94
CA HIS A 150 6.88 18.86 -3.51
C HIS A 150 7.18 18.36 -4.94
N GLY A 151 6.38 17.44 -5.48
CA GLY A 151 6.66 16.84 -6.80
C GLY A 151 7.91 15.96 -6.79
N ILE A 152 8.37 15.50 -5.63
CA ILE A 152 9.58 14.69 -5.48
C ILE A 152 9.19 13.21 -5.39
N ASN A 153 9.79 12.40 -6.25
CA ASN A 153 9.66 10.95 -6.19
C ASN A 153 10.72 10.34 -5.26
N LEU A 154 10.39 10.15 -3.98
CA LEU A 154 11.32 9.52 -3.04
C LEU A 154 11.51 8.02 -3.26
N ARG A 155 10.69 7.39 -4.12
CA ARG A 155 10.75 5.96 -4.43
C ARG A 155 11.86 5.60 -5.41
N GLU A 156 12.33 6.58 -6.18
CA GLU A 156 13.45 6.43 -7.11
C GLU A 156 14.76 6.22 -6.33
N GLY A 157 15.38 5.05 -6.52
CA GLY A 157 16.66 4.71 -5.88
C GLY A 157 16.60 4.28 -4.41
N SER A 158 15.42 3.95 -3.85
CA SER A 158 15.28 3.62 -2.41
C SER A 158 15.74 2.21 -2.01
N PHE A 159 15.93 1.26 -2.95
CA PHE A 159 16.28 -0.14 -2.67
C PHE A 159 17.21 -0.70 -3.74
#